data_AF-A0AA97NZY4-F1
#
_entry.id   AF-A0AA97NZY4-F1
#
_cell.length_a   1.000
_cell.length_b   1.000
_cell.length_c   1.000
_cell.angle_alpha   90.00
_cell.angle_beta   90.00
_cell.angle_gamma   90.00
#
_symmetry.space_group_name_H-M   'P 1'
#
loop_
_entity.id
_entity.type
_entity.pdbx_description
1 polymer ?
#
loop_
_entity_poly.entity_id
_entity_poly.type
_entity_poly.pdbx_seq_one_letter_code
_entity_poly.pdbx_strand_id
1 'polypeptide(L)'
;MTAALVLENAQWSPPGPDGRMMVGWLDVATSQTRCALFEPTSASPAEVEPIIGKAQQRLPCLGGLCRSEEAQTFRLAGISRLGSEIGLLYNCTQQPVTLRDYITTRPKPDRRDRLRLALAIATKVRSLEVHFDLRHPDLRADSFVFIRDVFRPAATNGGDMSNSNNGNNRATINGTDGRDVDLSRPFILDWSRRPTQQSIYQHPRFRPPGERPNREWTYQVFALLMILSEIAAWDSLATRFSSSTTPAALQAAKEERFHLLKTGAWQVFPWACTQLEQNMEKLEQYDRWHVKRFYDMLCDKLQTQVADAGLGESVMNMA
;
A
#
# COMPACT_ATOMS: atom_id res chain seq x y z
N MET A 1 19.87 -9.25 -18.33
CA MET A 1 20.13 -7.81 -18.57
C MET A 1 18.97 -7.25 -19.35
N THR A 2 18.11 -6.48 -18.71
CA THR A 2 17.03 -5.75 -19.40
C THR A 2 17.65 -4.44 -19.86
N ALA A 3 17.71 -4.19 -21.17
CA ALA A 3 18.24 -2.93 -21.69
C ALA A 3 17.42 -1.78 -21.10
N ALA A 4 18.09 -0.72 -20.63
CA ALA A 4 17.41 0.49 -20.20
C ALA A 4 16.64 1.06 -21.40
N LEU A 5 15.32 1.17 -21.27
CA LEU A 5 14.51 1.88 -22.26
C LEU A 5 14.90 3.36 -22.18
N VAL A 6 15.31 3.94 -23.29
CA VAL A 6 15.47 5.39 -23.41
C VAL A 6 14.17 5.91 -24.01
N LEU A 7 13.42 6.69 -23.23
CA LEU A 7 12.15 7.27 -23.64
C LEU A 7 12.39 8.59 -24.39
N GLU A 8 12.96 8.52 -25.58
CA GLU A 8 13.13 9.70 -26.45
C GLU A 8 11.77 10.20 -26.94
N ASN A 9 11.53 11.51 -26.86
CA ASN A 9 10.27 12.18 -27.24
C ASN A 9 9.02 11.76 -26.43
N ALA A 10 9.20 11.21 -25.23
CA ALA A 10 8.06 10.95 -24.36
C ALA A 10 7.39 12.26 -23.90
N GLN A 11 6.07 12.23 -23.80
CA GLN A 11 5.28 13.27 -23.13
C GLN A 11 5.01 12.82 -21.70
N TRP A 12 5.14 13.71 -20.73
CA TRP A 12 4.87 13.39 -19.33
C TRP A 12 3.92 14.38 -18.68
N SER A 13 3.13 13.89 -17.74
CA SER A 13 2.33 14.75 -16.87
C SER A 13 3.24 15.43 -15.83
N PRO A 14 2.80 16.55 -15.22
CA PRO A 14 3.41 17.02 -13.99
C PRO A 14 3.46 15.89 -12.94
N PRO A 15 4.49 15.85 -12.08
CA PRO A 15 4.56 14.87 -11.00
C PRO A 15 3.38 15.05 -10.03
N GLY A 16 2.81 13.94 -9.60
CA GLY A 16 1.82 13.90 -8.54
C GLY A 16 2.44 14.23 -7.17
N PRO A 17 1.61 14.35 -6.11
CA PRO A 17 2.10 14.62 -4.76
C PRO A 17 3.09 13.58 -4.23
N ASP A 18 3.10 12.37 -4.78
CA ASP A 18 4.00 11.26 -4.44
C ASP A 18 5.29 11.24 -5.29
N GLY A 19 5.42 12.20 -6.21
CA GLY A 19 6.51 12.34 -7.17
C GLY A 19 6.37 11.46 -8.41
N ARG A 20 5.36 10.58 -8.49
CA ARG A 20 5.16 9.72 -9.67
C ARG A 20 4.50 10.50 -10.79
N MET A 21 4.77 10.13 -12.04
CA MET A 21 4.20 10.80 -13.21
C MET A 21 3.77 9.80 -14.29
N MET A 22 2.71 10.13 -15.03
CA MET A 22 2.36 9.37 -16.22
C MET A 22 3.28 9.78 -17.36
N VAL A 23 3.79 8.79 -18.07
CA VAL A 23 4.66 8.97 -19.24
C VAL A 23 4.03 8.26 -20.43
N GLY A 24 3.83 9.00 -21.51
CA GLY A 24 3.30 8.51 -22.78
C GLY A 24 4.36 8.58 -23.87
N TRP A 25 4.47 7.54 -24.70
CA TRP A 25 5.34 7.55 -25.87
C TRP A 25 4.71 6.79 -27.03
N LEU A 26 5.07 7.19 -28.26
CA LEU A 26 4.68 6.45 -29.45
C LEU A 26 5.64 5.26 -29.63
N ASP A 27 5.11 4.04 -29.55
CA ASP A 27 5.88 2.85 -29.89
C ASP A 27 5.99 2.77 -31.42
N VAL A 28 7.20 2.99 -31.94
CA VAL A 28 7.47 3.06 -33.39
C VAL A 28 7.14 1.73 -34.10
N ALA A 29 7.32 0.60 -33.43
CA ALA A 29 7.07 -0.71 -34.04
C ALA A 29 5.57 -1.01 -34.18
N THR A 30 4.76 -0.49 -33.27
CA THR A 30 3.30 -0.76 -33.24
C THR A 30 2.45 0.43 -33.67
N SER A 31 3.05 1.62 -33.83
CA SER A 31 2.34 2.90 -34.01
C SER A 31 1.29 3.19 -32.94
N GLN A 32 1.41 2.57 -31.75
CA GLN A 32 0.50 2.76 -30.64
C GLN A 32 1.12 3.65 -29.57
N THR A 33 0.33 4.58 -29.04
CA THR A 33 0.72 5.32 -27.83
C THR A 33 0.69 4.36 -26.65
N ARG A 34 1.83 4.19 -26.00
CA ARG A 34 1.95 3.47 -24.73
C ARG A 34 1.99 4.46 -23.58
N CYS A 35 1.39 4.07 -22.46
CA CYS A 35 1.42 4.81 -21.22
C CYS A 35 2.05 3.95 -20.13
N ALA A 36 2.83 4.58 -19.27
CA ALA A 36 3.39 3.99 -18.07
C ALA A 36 3.36 4.98 -16.91
N LEU A 37 3.44 4.44 -15.69
CA LEU A 37 3.73 5.21 -14.50
C LEU A 37 5.24 5.18 -14.25
N PHE A 38 5.85 6.35 -14.18
CA PHE A 38 7.26 6.52 -13.82
C PHE A 38 7.35 6.88 -12.33
N GLU A 39 8.14 6.10 -11.59
CA GLU A 39 8.47 6.32 -10.18
C GLU A 39 9.95 6.71 -10.09
N PRO A 40 10.27 8.00 -9.84
CA PRO A 40 11.64 8.43 -9.66
C PRO A 40 12.32 7.71 -8.49
N THR A 41 13.60 7.38 -8.66
CA THR A 41 14.42 6.77 -7.60
C THR A 41 15.80 7.40 -7.53
N SER A 42 16.30 7.53 -6.30
CA SER A 42 17.69 7.90 -6.02
C SER A 42 18.60 6.68 -5.84
N ALA A 43 18.04 5.48 -5.80
CA ALA A 43 18.80 4.25 -5.65
C ALA A 43 19.48 3.86 -6.96
N SER A 44 20.67 3.28 -6.86
CA SER A 44 21.40 2.81 -8.03
C SER A 44 20.72 1.58 -8.65
N PRO A 45 20.85 1.35 -9.97
CA PRO A 45 20.31 0.14 -10.61
C PRO A 45 20.79 -1.15 -9.94
N ALA A 46 22.06 -1.23 -9.53
CA ALA A 46 22.63 -2.39 -8.85
C ALA A 46 21.92 -2.70 -7.51
N GLU A 47 21.48 -1.68 -6.78
CA GLU A 47 20.70 -1.87 -5.55
C GLU A 47 19.28 -2.32 -5.85
N VAL A 48 18.66 -1.81 -6.91
CA VAL A 48 17.24 -1.96 -7.20
C VAL A 48 16.91 -3.24 -7.96
N GLU A 49 17.74 -3.63 -8.92
CA GLU A 49 17.53 -4.80 -9.80
C GLU A 49 17.22 -6.10 -9.05
N PRO A 50 17.92 -6.48 -7.95
CA PRO A 50 17.62 -7.70 -7.23
C PRO A 50 16.21 -7.73 -6.62
N ILE A 51 15.70 -6.56 -6.18
CA ILE A 51 14.37 -6.44 -5.59
C ILE A 51 13.30 -6.47 -6.66
N ILE A 52 13.50 -5.70 -7.75
CA ILE A 52 12.60 -5.73 -8.91
C ILE A 52 12.50 -7.15 -9.47
N GLY A 53 13.63 -7.83 -9.65
CA GLY A 53 13.65 -9.19 -10.18
C GLY A 53 12.83 -10.16 -9.33
N LYS A 54 12.96 -10.09 -8.00
CA LYS A 54 12.13 -10.89 -7.08
C LYS A 54 10.65 -10.51 -7.17
N ALA A 55 10.31 -9.22 -7.18
CA ALA A 55 8.94 -8.76 -7.29
C ALA A 55 8.29 -9.19 -8.63
N GLN A 56 8.99 -9.04 -9.75
CA GLN A 56 8.55 -9.49 -11.08
C GLN A 56 8.31 -10.99 -11.16
N GLN A 57 9.18 -11.79 -10.54
CA GLN A 57 9.07 -13.25 -10.57
C GLN A 57 7.95 -13.78 -9.67
N ARG A 58 7.71 -13.13 -8.53
CA ARG A 58 6.85 -13.69 -7.48
C ARG A 58 5.46 -13.06 -7.43
N LEU A 59 5.31 -11.78 -7.78
CA LEU A 59 4.04 -11.09 -7.60
C LEU A 59 3.16 -11.15 -8.85
N PRO A 60 1.87 -11.50 -8.71
CA PRO A 60 0.92 -11.40 -9.79
C PRO A 60 0.69 -9.94 -10.21
N CYS A 61 0.47 -9.75 -11.51
CA CYS A 61 0.17 -8.47 -12.13
C CYS A 61 -1.32 -8.36 -12.50
N LEU A 62 -1.79 -7.14 -12.77
CA LEU A 62 -3.14 -6.89 -13.30
C LEU A 62 -3.41 -7.76 -14.54
N GLY A 63 -4.54 -8.49 -14.54
CA GLY A 63 -4.94 -9.41 -15.61
C GLY A 63 -4.47 -10.86 -15.43
N GLY A 64 -3.65 -11.16 -14.43
CA GLY A 64 -3.30 -12.54 -14.06
C GLY A 64 -4.35 -13.23 -13.19
N LEU A 65 -4.33 -14.57 -13.17
CA LEU A 65 -5.05 -15.37 -12.18
C LEU A 65 -4.44 -15.06 -10.80
N CYS A 66 -5.16 -14.30 -9.99
CA CYS A 66 -4.71 -13.86 -8.68
C CYS A 66 -5.90 -13.85 -7.73
N ARG A 67 -5.71 -14.39 -6.53
CA ARG A 67 -6.75 -14.34 -5.51
C ARG A 67 -6.87 -12.93 -4.94
N SER A 68 -8.04 -12.58 -4.43
CA SER A 68 -8.30 -11.23 -3.89
C SER A 68 -7.40 -10.88 -2.71
N GLU A 69 -6.93 -11.86 -1.95
CA GLU A 69 -6.05 -11.71 -0.80
C GLU A 69 -4.57 -11.55 -1.19
N GLU A 70 -4.18 -11.96 -2.39
CA GLU A 70 -2.78 -11.98 -2.79
C GLU A 70 -2.27 -10.57 -3.05
N ALA A 71 -1.03 -10.28 -2.62
CA ALA A 71 -0.32 -9.06 -2.96
C ALA A 71 -0.18 -8.94 -4.49
N GLN A 72 -0.49 -7.75 -5.04
CA GLN A 72 -0.37 -7.47 -6.46
C GLN A 72 0.50 -6.23 -6.66
N THR A 73 1.24 -6.19 -7.76
CA THR A 73 1.96 -4.99 -8.22
C THR A 73 1.55 -4.68 -9.64
N PHE A 74 1.73 -3.44 -10.09
CA PHE A 74 1.72 -3.17 -11.52
C PHE A 74 2.88 -3.89 -12.18
N ARG A 75 2.69 -4.27 -13.45
CA ARG A 75 3.72 -4.96 -14.22
C ARG A 75 4.92 -4.03 -14.38
N LEU A 76 6.04 -4.43 -13.78
CA LEU A 76 7.31 -3.71 -13.84
C LEU A 76 7.89 -3.88 -15.24
N ALA A 77 8.03 -2.79 -15.99
CA ALA A 77 8.66 -2.78 -17.30
C ALA A 77 10.20 -2.78 -17.19
N GLY A 78 10.73 -2.13 -16.16
CA GLY A 78 12.16 -2.05 -15.88
C GLY A 78 12.57 -0.68 -15.37
N ILE A 79 13.89 -0.47 -15.28
CA ILE A 79 14.48 0.83 -14.93
C ILE A 79 14.69 1.62 -16.22
N SER A 80 14.36 2.90 -16.18
CA SER A 80 14.44 3.82 -17.32
C SER A 80 15.01 5.17 -16.88
N ARG A 81 15.44 5.95 -17.88
CA ARG A 81 15.76 7.37 -17.71
C ARG A 81 14.68 8.24 -18.33
N LEU A 82 14.32 9.31 -17.63
CA LEU A 82 13.46 10.39 -18.12
C LEU A 82 14.19 11.71 -17.87
N GLY A 83 14.77 12.30 -18.92
CA GLY A 83 15.70 13.41 -18.77
C GLY A 83 16.92 13.02 -17.92
N SER A 84 17.17 13.78 -16.84
CA SER A 84 18.24 13.48 -15.87
C SER A 84 17.82 12.52 -14.75
N GLU A 85 16.53 12.17 -14.66
CA GLU A 85 16.03 11.31 -13.60
C GLU A 85 16.10 9.83 -13.99
N ILE A 86 16.45 8.99 -13.02
CA ILE A 86 16.34 7.53 -13.12
C ILE A 86 15.08 7.13 -12.35
N GLY A 87 14.34 6.16 -12.88
CA GLY A 87 13.13 5.70 -12.24
C GLY A 87 12.68 4.33 -12.71
N LEU A 88 11.70 3.81 -11.99
CA LEU A 88 11.04 2.55 -12.28
C LEU A 88 9.81 2.80 -13.14
N LEU A 89 9.69 2.06 -14.24
CA LEU A 89 8.51 2.09 -15.10
C LEU A 89 7.56 0.95 -14.76
N TYR A 90 6.30 1.29 -14.55
CA TYR A 90 5.20 0.36 -14.40
C TYR A 90 4.23 0.49 -15.56
N ASN A 91 3.79 -0.63 -16.14
CA ASN A 91 2.71 -0.62 -17.11
C ASN A 91 1.42 -0.18 -16.41
N CYS A 92 0.96 1.03 -16.75
CA CYS A 92 -0.23 1.62 -16.20
C CYS A 92 -0.83 2.58 -17.24
N THR A 93 -2.12 2.44 -17.52
CA THR A 93 -2.79 3.25 -18.56
C THR A 93 -3.41 4.53 -18.02
N GLN A 94 -3.49 4.68 -16.70
CA GLN A 94 -4.07 5.84 -16.04
C GLN A 94 -3.34 6.18 -14.76
N GLN A 95 -3.43 7.44 -14.32
CA GLN A 95 -2.87 7.85 -13.03
C GLN A 95 -3.58 7.12 -11.89
N PRO A 96 -2.88 6.29 -11.09
CA PRO A 96 -3.49 5.67 -9.94
C PRO A 96 -3.65 6.67 -8.80
N VAL A 97 -4.51 6.35 -7.83
CA VAL A 97 -4.69 7.15 -6.61
C VAL A 97 -3.93 6.46 -5.48
N THR A 98 -3.06 7.17 -4.78
CA THR A 98 -2.37 6.63 -3.60
C THR A 98 -3.31 6.60 -2.39
N LEU A 99 -3.05 5.74 -1.41
CA LEU A 99 -3.78 5.75 -0.14
C LEU A 99 -3.67 7.12 0.55
N ARG A 100 -2.48 7.73 0.53
CA ARG A 100 -2.27 9.05 1.12
C ARG A 100 -3.19 10.08 0.49
N ASP A 101 -3.18 10.18 -0.84
CA ASP A 101 -4.04 11.13 -1.56
C ASP A 101 -5.53 10.83 -1.31
N TYR A 102 -5.89 9.55 -1.23
CA TYR A 102 -7.26 9.17 -0.91
C TYR A 102 -7.69 9.66 0.48
N ILE A 103 -6.87 9.44 1.51
CA ILE A 103 -7.15 9.89 2.88
C ILE A 103 -7.21 11.42 2.97
N THR A 104 -6.31 12.15 2.30
CA THR A 104 -6.23 13.61 2.40
C THR A 104 -7.30 14.35 1.61
N THR A 105 -7.86 13.73 0.57
CA THR A 105 -8.82 14.40 -0.33
C THR A 105 -10.27 13.96 -0.14
N ARG A 106 -10.52 12.88 0.60
CA ARG A 106 -11.88 12.35 0.82
C ARG A 106 -12.35 12.58 2.26
N PRO A 107 -13.66 12.81 2.47
CA PRO A 107 -14.21 12.88 3.81
C PRO A 107 -13.97 11.56 4.56
N LYS A 108 -13.83 11.66 5.88
CA LYS A 108 -13.61 10.50 6.75
C LYS A 108 -14.78 9.51 6.65
N PRO A 109 -14.56 8.28 6.15
CA PRO A 109 -15.61 7.27 6.11
C PRO A 109 -15.99 6.81 7.52
N ASP A 110 -17.08 6.07 7.61
CA ASP A 110 -17.49 5.44 8.86
C ASP A 110 -16.42 4.45 9.39
N ARG A 111 -16.66 3.93 10.59
CA ARG A 111 -15.71 3.01 11.23
C ARG A 111 -15.56 1.71 10.45
N ARG A 112 -16.65 1.18 9.89
CA ARG A 112 -16.69 -0.14 9.23
C ARG A 112 -15.89 -0.13 7.93
N ASP A 113 -16.05 0.89 7.12
CA ASP A 113 -15.35 1.03 5.85
C ASP A 113 -13.86 1.28 6.04
N ARG A 114 -13.48 2.05 7.07
CA ARG A 114 -12.07 2.22 7.45
C ARG A 114 -11.44 0.90 7.91
N LEU A 115 -12.17 0.07 8.66
CA LEU A 115 -11.70 -1.26 9.05
C LEU A 115 -11.58 -2.21 7.85
N ARG A 116 -12.50 -2.15 6.88
CA ARG A 116 -12.41 -2.93 5.63
C ARG A 116 -11.18 -2.54 4.80
N LEU A 117 -10.92 -1.24 4.66
CA LEU A 117 -9.71 -0.74 3.98
C LEU A 117 -8.44 -1.19 4.71
N ALA A 118 -8.41 -1.05 6.05
CA ALA A 118 -7.31 -1.53 6.86
C ALA A 118 -7.06 -3.03 6.71
N LEU A 119 -8.12 -3.84 6.69
CA LEU A 119 -8.05 -5.28 6.46
C LEU A 119 -7.50 -5.60 5.06
N ALA A 120 -7.96 -4.92 4.02
CA ALA A 120 -7.48 -5.12 2.66
C ALA A 120 -5.96 -4.88 2.59
N ILE A 121 -5.48 -3.78 3.15
CA ILE A 121 -4.04 -3.45 3.22
C ILE A 121 -3.26 -4.49 4.02
N ALA A 122 -3.71 -4.81 5.24
CA ALA A 122 -3.05 -5.80 6.09
C ALA A 122 -2.96 -7.17 5.41
N THR A 123 -4.00 -7.56 4.67
CA THR A 123 -4.03 -8.81 3.90
C THR A 123 -2.99 -8.82 2.79
N LYS A 124 -2.80 -7.69 2.07
CA LYS A 124 -1.73 -7.60 1.05
C LYS A 124 -0.34 -7.70 1.67
N VAL A 125 -0.08 -7.01 2.78
CA VAL A 125 1.21 -7.10 3.47
C VAL A 125 1.47 -8.50 4.02
N ARG A 126 0.46 -9.13 4.62
CA ARG A 126 0.51 -10.54 5.01
C ARG A 126 0.89 -11.43 3.82
N SER A 127 0.24 -11.23 2.67
CA SER A 127 0.51 -12.05 1.49
C SER A 127 1.94 -11.89 0.98
N LEU A 128 2.52 -10.69 1.06
CA LEU A 128 3.93 -10.47 0.72
C LEU A 128 4.84 -11.39 1.54
N GLU A 129 4.72 -11.36 2.87
CA GLU A 129 5.60 -12.12 3.76
C GLU A 129 5.28 -13.64 3.72
N VAL A 130 4.00 -14.00 3.75
CA VAL A 130 3.57 -15.39 3.94
C VAL A 130 3.54 -16.18 2.63
N HIS A 131 2.99 -15.62 1.56
CA HIS A 131 2.80 -16.34 0.29
C HIS A 131 4.00 -16.17 -0.64
N PHE A 132 4.55 -14.95 -0.71
CA PHE A 132 5.61 -14.62 -1.67
C PHE A 132 7.00 -14.57 -1.05
N ASP A 133 7.14 -14.70 0.27
CA ASP A 133 8.43 -14.59 0.97
C ASP A 133 9.19 -13.34 0.51
N LEU A 134 8.47 -12.22 0.45
CA LEU A 134 8.94 -10.97 -0.09
C LEU A 134 8.67 -9.84 0.90
N ARG A 135 9.66 -8.98 1.11
CA ARG A 135 9.54 -7.78 1.93
C ARG A 135 9.54 -6.54 1.07
N HIS A 136 8.69 -5.60 1.45
CA HIS A 136 8.67 -4.30 0.81
C HIS A 136 9.83 -3.44 1.36
N PRO A 137 10.64 -2.79 0.50
CA PRO A 137 11.87 -2.12 0.94
C PRO A 137 11.63 -0.85 1.77
N ASP A 138 10.51 -0.15 1.56
CA ASP A 138 10.14 1.07 2.28
C ASP A 138 8.61 1.24 2.31
N LEU A 139 7.92 0.41 3.12
CA LEU A 139 6.46 0.37 3.14
C LEU A 139 5.87 1.63 3.79
N ARG A 140 4.91 2.27 3.12
CA ARG A 140 4.27 3.53 3.55
C ARG A 140 2.89 3.69 2.91
N ALA A 141 2.14 4.72 3.27
CA ALA A 141 0.82 4.96 2.66
C ALA A 141 0.91 5.11 1.13
N ASP A 142 1.93 5.81 0.62
CA ASP A 142 2.14 5.99 -0.84
C ASP A 142 2.45 4.69 -1.60
N SER A 143 2.86 3.62 -0.91
CA SER A 143 3.11 2.31 -1.54
C SER A 143 1.82 1.66 -2.02
N PHE A 144 0.68 1.99 -1.41
CA PHE A 144 -0.61 1.41 -1.76
C PHE A 144 -1.32 2.31 -2.76
N VAL A 145 -1.61 1.77 -3.94
CA VAL A 145 -2.28 2.51 -5.00
C VAL A 145 -3.53 1.78 -5.50
N PHE A 146 -4.47 2.57 -5.98
CA PHE A 146 -5.76 2.10 -6.44
C PHE A 146 -6.06 2.61 -7.84
N ILE A 147 -6.68 1.76 -8.65
CA ILE A 147 -7.13 2.07 -9.99
C ILE A 147 -8.55 2.66 -9.89
N ARG A 148 -8.77 3.82 -10.53
CA ARG A 148 -10.12 4.38 -10.66
C ARG A 148 -10.94 3.48 -11.57
N ASP A 149 -12.15 3.09 -11.16
CA ASP A 149 -13.02 2.31 -12.02
C ASP A 149 -13.47 3.23 -13.18
N VAL A 150 -13.06 2.92 -14.42
CA VAL A 150 -13.26 3.82 -15.57
C VAL A 150 -14.68 3.74 -16.13
N PHE A 151 -15.48 2.76 -15.69
CA PHE A 151 -16.83 2.57 -16.22
C PHE A 151 -17.73 1.85 -15.20
N ARG A 152 -18.59 2.61 -14.51
CA ARG A 152 -19.93 2.12 -14.19
C ARG A 152 -20.85 2.90 -15.14
N PRO A 153 -21.38 2.30 -16.21
CA PRO A 153 -22.47 2.96 -16.93
C PRO A 153 -23.51 3.28 -15.86
N ALA A 154 -23.93 4.54 -15.77
CA ALA A 154 -25.07 4.88 -14.92
C ALA A 154 -26.16 3.85 -15.24
N ALA A 155 -26.60 3.10 -14.24
CA ALA A 155 -27.74 2.21 -14.39
C ALA A 155 -28.86 3.11 -14.89
N THR A 156 -29.10 3.06 -16.19
CA THR A 156 -30.16 3.78 -16.83
C THR A 156 -31.41 3.14 -16.28
N ASN A 157 -32.27 3.95 -15.69
CA ASN A 157 -33.58 3.54 -15.21
C ASN A 157 -34.30 2.77 -16.32
N GLY A 158 -34.30 1.45 -16.23
CA GLY A 158 -34.86 0.54 -17.21
C GLY A 158 -34.94 -0.80 -16.53
N GLY A 159 -36.13 -1.12 -16.04
CA GLY A 159 -36.38 -2.28 -15.20
C GLY A 159 -35.94 -3.56 -15.89
N ASP A 160 -35.19 -4.38 -15.18
CA ASP A 160 -35.47 -5.80 -15.19
C ASP A 160 -34.99 -6.43 -13.88
N MET A 161 -35.96 -6.95 -13.13
CA MET A 161 -35.72 -7.77 -11.95
C MET A 161 -35.14 -9.10 -12.39
N SER A 162 -33.80 -9.23 -12.39
CA SER A 162 -33.17 -10.53 -12.28
C SER A 162 -32.30 -10.56 -11.02
N ASN A 163 -32.85 -11.31 -10.06
CA ASN A 163 -32.33 -11.58 -8.74
C ASN A 163 -31.02 -12.38 -8.86
N SER A 164 -29.88 -11.71 -8.69
CA SER A 164 -28.57 -12.36 -8.53
C SER A 164 -28.05 -12.10 -7.13
N ASN A 165 -28.43 -12.99 -6.22
CA ASN A 165 -27.87 -13.13 -4.87
C ASN A 165 -26.42 -13.63 -4.95
N ASN A 166 -25.50 -12.80 -5.42
CA ASN A 166 -24.07 -13.05 -5.26
C ASN A 166 -23.50 -12.01 -4.30
N GLY A 167 -23.48 -12.39 -3.01
CA GLY A 167 -23.05 -11.58 -1.86
C GLY A 167 -21.55 -11.27 -1.83
N ASN A 168 -20.99 -10.76 -2.92
CA ASN A 168 -19.66 -10.18 -2.92
C ASN A 168 -19.72 -8.77 -2.35
N ASN A 169 -19.39 -8.68 -1.05
CA ASN A 169 -19.07 -7.47 -0.29
C ASN A 169 -17.92 -6.69 -0.96
N ARG A 170 -18.17 -6.06 -2.11
CA ARG A 170 -17.21 -5.15 -2.73
C ARG A 170 -17.27 -3.84 -1.95
N ALA A 171 -16.18 -3.51 -1.26
CA ALA A 171 -16.04 -2.25 -0.54
C ALA A 171 -15.88 -1.10 -1.56
N THR A 172 -16.97 -0.71 -2.23
CA THR A 172 -17.09 0.59 -2.87
C THR A 172 -17.50 1.57 -1.78
N ILE A 173 -16.57 2.42 -1.34
CA ILE A 173 -16.91 3.59 -0.55
C ILE A 173 -17.53 4.57 -1.56
N ASN A 174 -18.86 4.65 -1.54
CA ASN A 174 -19.63 5.48 -2.48
C ASN A 174 -19.18 6.94 -2.36
N GLY A 175 -18.43 7.44 -3.35
CA GLY A 175 -18.21 8.85 -3.56
C GLY A 175 -19.36 9.44 -4.37
N THR A 176 -19.84 10.61 -3.99
CA THR A 176 -20.93 11.34 -4.68
C THR A 176 -20.60 11.75 -6.13
N ASP A 177 -19.35 11.57 -6.59
CA ASP A 177 -18.86 12.12 -7.86
C ASP A 177 -18.71 11.07 -8.99
N GLY A 178 -19.25 9.86 -8.83
CA GLY A 178 -19.28 8.85 -9.91
C GLY A 178 -17.93 8.32 -10.38
N ARG A 179 -16.82 8.63 -9.69
CA ARG A 179 -15.48 8.07 -9.90
C ARG A 179 -15.04 7.32 -8.67
N ASP A 180 -15.66 6.17 -8.45
CA ASP A 180 -15.32 5.30 -7.33
C ASP A 180 -13.98 4.60 -7.59
N VAL A 181 -13.24 4.43 -6.49
CA VAL A 181 -11.97 3.74 -6.45
C VAL A 181 -12.21 2.40 -5.78
N ASP A 182 -11.77 1.29 -6.38
CA ASP A 182 -11.90 -0.01 -5.75
C ASP A 182 -10.85 -0.19 -4.64
N LEU A 183 -11.25 0.15 -3.41
CA LEU A 183 -10.41 0.08 -2.23
C LEU A 183 -10.15 -1.35 -1.73
N SER A 184 -10.88 -2.34 -2.25
CA SER A 184 -10.71 -3.73 -1.84
C SER A 184 -9.47 -4.39 -2.46
N ARG A 185 -8.88 -3.76 -3.49
CA ARG A 185 -7.78 -4.33 -4.28
C ARG A 185 -6.61 -3.36 -4.46
N PRO A 186 -5.93 -2.95 -3.38
CA PRO A 186 -4.74 -2.13 -3.51
C PRO A 186 -3.62 -2.90 -4.23
N PHE A 187 -2.91 -2.20 -5.11
CA PHE A 187 -1.62 -2.59 -5.65
C PHE A 187 -0.50 -2.03 -4.77
N ILE A 188 0.61 -2.74 -4.71
CA ILE A 188 1.81 -2.33 -3.98
C ILE A 188 2.88 -1.87 -4.99
N LEU A 189 3.29 -0.62 -4.90
CA LEU A 189 4.39 0.03 -5.64
C LEU A 189 5.49 0.50 -4.66
N ASP A 190 6.43 1.34 -5.09
CA ASP A 190 7.63 1.79 -4.34
C ASP A 190 8.75 0.73 -4.20
N TRP A 191 8.84 -0.23 -5.12
CA TRP A 191 9.88 -1.28 -5.10
C TRP A 191 11.30 -0.74 -5.30
N SER A 192 11.43 0.43 -5.92
CA SER A 192 12.72 1.07 -6.17
C SER A 192 13.20 1.93 -5.00
N ARG A 193 12.33 2.21 -4.03
CA ARG A 193 12.67 3.11 -2.91
C ARG A 193 13.61 2.45 -1.93
N ARG A 194 14.43 3.27 -1.31
CA ARG A 194 15.32 2.86 -0.23
C ARG A 194 15.02 3.70 1.01
N PRO A 195 15.09 3.11 2.20
CA PRO A 195 14.93 3.81 3.47
C PRO A 195 16.18 4.63 3.80
N THR A 196 16.65 5.46 2.85
CA THR A 196 17.87 6.28 3.00
C THR A 196 17.64 7.54 3.83
N GLN A 197 16.39 8.00 3.90
CA GLN A 197 15.98 9.11 4.76
C GLN A 197 15.13 8.56 5.92
N GLN A 198 15.32 9.14 7.12
CA GLN A 198 14.46 8.79 8.25
C GLN A 198 13.01 9.14 7.92
N SER A 199 12.10 8.19 8.12
CA SER A 199 10.67 8.40 7.91
C SER A 199 9.86 7.94 9.12
N ILE A 200 8.64 8.47 9.29
CA ILE A 200 7.71 8.10 10.38
C ILE A 200 7.33 6.60 10.32
N TYR A 201 7.42 5.97 9.14
CA TYR A 201 7.12 4.56 8.92
C TYR A 201 8.25 3.62 9.32
N GLN A 202 9.46 4.15 9.49
CA GLN A 202 10.61 3.33 9.91
C GLN A 202 10.58 3.14 11.42
N HIS A 203 10.72 1.88 11.84
CA HIS A 203 10.85 1.52 13.25
C HIS A 203 11.95 2.36 13.93
N PRO A 204 11.79 2.79 15.20
CA PRO A 204 12.81 3.51 15.96
C PRO A 204 14.21 2.86 15.97
N ARG A 205 14.23 1.53 15.95
CA ARG A 205 15.45 0.71 15.91
C ARG A 205 15.81 0.23 14.51
N PHE A 206 15.26 0.85 13.47
CA PHE A 206 15.59 0.52 12.08
C PHE A 206 17.09 0.73 11.84
N ARG A 207 17.71 -0.24 11.17
CA ARG A 207 19.10 -0.17 10.72
C ARG A 207 19.14 -0.38 9.21
N PRO A 208 19.97 0.36 8.47
CA PRO A 208 20.11 0.16 7.03
C PRO A 208 20.53 -1.28 6.67
N PRO A 209 20.19 -1.77 5.46
CA PRO A 209 20.65 -3.05 4.97
C PRO A 209 22.18 -3.16 5.03
N GLY A 210 22.72 -4.28 5.55
CA GLY A 210 24.16 -4.56 5.62
C GLY A 210 24.76 -4.50 7.04
N GLU A 211 24.08 -3.94 8.03
CA GLU A 211 24.62 -3.80 9.39
C GLU A 211 24.38 -5.01 10.31
N ARG A 212 23.39 -5.89 10.05
CA ARG A 212 23.17 -7.19 10.72
C ARG A 212 22.36 -8.14 9.83
N PRO A 213 22.40 -9.47 10.04
CA PRO A 213 21.51 -10.38 9.34
C PRO A 213 20.05 -10.07 9.67
N ASN A 214 19.39 -9.53 8.64
CA ASN A 214 17.99 -9.20 8.53
C ASN A 214 17.04 -10.19 9.21
N ARG A 215 16.30 -9.71 10.21
CA ARG A 215 14.96 -10.22 10.51
C ARG A 215 13.97 -9.05 10.51
N GLU A 216 13.84 -8.47 9.32
CA GLU A 216 13.16 -7.22 8.94
C GLU A 216 11.63 -7.22 9.12
N TRP A 217 11.01 -8.36 9.46
CA TRP A 217 9.55 -8.46 9.48
C TRP A 217 8.92 -7.53 10.51
N THR A 218 9.57 -7.31 11.67
CA THR A 218 9.10 -6.36 12.70
C THR A 218 9.10 -4.92 12.19
N TYR A 219 10.04 -4.54 11.33
CA TYR A 219 10.06 -3.22 10.70
C TYR A 219 8.90 -3.06 9.71
N GLN A 220 8.61 -4.09 8.92
CA GLN A 220 7.45 -4.08 8.02
C GLN A 220 6.12 -4.06 8.79
N VAL A 221 6.03 -4.76 9.92
CA VAL A 221 4.86 -4.68 10.82
C VAL A 221 4.73 -3.29 11.42
N PHE A 222 5.82 -2.67 11.90
CA PHE A 222 5.77 -1.31 12.42
C PHE A 222 5.26 -0.33 11.36
N ALA A 223 5.80 -0.39 10.14
CA ALA A 223 5.33 0.40 9.01
C ALA A 223 3.84 0.16 8.74
N LEU A 224 3.38 -1.09 8.74
CA LEU A 224 1.97 -1.43 8.61
C LEU A 224 1.13 -0.80 9.73
N LEU A 225 1.57 -0.84 11.00
CA LEU A 225 0.84 -0.22 12.11
C LEU A 225 0.73 1.30 11.94
N MET A 226 1.76 1.97 11.43
CA MET A 226 1.69 3.40 11.11
C MET A 226 0.62 3.67 10.04
N ILE A 227 0.60 2.89 8.96
CA ILE A 227 -0.37 3.02 7.87
C ILE A 227 -1.80 2.75 8.36
N LEU A 228 -2.00 1.69 9.16
CA LEU A 228 -3.31 1.40 9.74
C LEU A 228 -3.76 2.52 10.69
N SER A 229 -2.83 3.16 11.40
CA SER A 229 -3.13 4.31 12.26
C SER A 229 -3.58 5.53 11.46
N GLU A 230 -3.06 5.74 10.24
CA GLU A 230 -3.52 6.79 9.33
C GLU A 230 -4.95 6.56 8.90
N ILE A 231 -5.30 5.32 8.56
CA ILE A 231 -6.69 4.95 8.23
C ILE A 231 -7.61 5.12 9.45
N ALA A 232 -7.15 4.72 10.64
CA ALA A 232 -7.92 4.84 11.87
C ALA A 232 -8.12 6.31 12.32
N ALA A 233 -7.16 7.19 12.04
CA ALA A 233 -7.32 8.62 12.24
C ALA A 233 -8.11 9.28 11.10
N TRP A 234 -8.01 8.69 9.91
CA TRP A 234 -8.27 9.32 8.62
C TRP A 234 -7.47 10.61 8.44
N ASP A 235 -6.16 10.49 8.67
CA ASP A 235 -5.22 11.60 8.53
C ASP A 235 -3.83 11.09 8.15
N SER A 236 -3.18 11.79 7.24
CA SER A 236 -1.88 11.41 6.68
C SER A 236 -0.74 11.78 7.63
N LEU A 237 0.14 10.81 7.91
CA LEU A 237 1.35 11.10 8.68
C LEU A 237 2.40 11.82 7.82
N ALA A 238 2.43 11.55 6.51
CA ALA A 238 3.39 12.17 5.61
C ALA A 238 3.17 13.67 5.43
N THR A 239 1.93 14.17 5.58
CA THR A 239 1.64 15.62 5.55
C THR A 239 2.05 16.31 6.85
N ARG A 240 1.99 15.60 7.99
CA ARG A 240 2.39 16.11 9.31
C ARG A 240 3.91 16.19 9.47
N PHE A 241 4.63 15.20 8.93
CA PHE A 241 6.07 15.09 9.08
C PHE A 241 6.74 15.29 7.71
N SER A 242 6.96 16.55 7.35
CA SER A 242 7.66 16.93 6.11
C SER A 242 9.18 16.71 6.24
N SER A 243 9.89 16.80 5.11
CA SER A 243 11.35 16.68 5.01
C SER A 243 12.15 17.70 5.84
N SER A 244 11.49 18.73 6.40
CA SER A 244 12.10 19.72 7.30
C SER A 244 12.07 19.30 8.78
N THR A 245 11.52 18.13 9.11
CA THR A 245 11.44 17.64 10.49
C THR A 245 12.82 17.21 10.97
N THR A 246 13.24 17.69 12.16
CA THR A 246 14.53 17.26 12.74
C THR A 246 14.49 15.77 13.12
N PRO A 247 15.62 15.05 13.08
CA PRO A 247 15.67 13.64 13.49
C PRO A 247 15.12 13.39 14.90
N ALA A 248 15.38 14.30 15.84
CA ALA A 248 14.88 14.22 17.21
C ALA A 248 13.35 14.38 17.28
N ALA A 249 12.77 15.35 16.56
CA ALA A 249 11.32 15.53 16.50
C ALA A 249 10.62 14.34 15.85
N LEU A 250 11.23 13.79 14.79
CA LEU A 250 10.71 12.59 14.13
C LEU A 250 10.76 11.37 15.05
N GLN A 251 11.84 11.20 15.82
CA GLN A 251 11.96 10.13 16.80
C GLN A 251 10.91 10.24 17.91
N ALA A 252 10.74 11.44 18.48
CA ALA A 252 9.70 11.69 19.48
C ALA A 252 8.30 11.40 18.92
N ALA A 253 8.02 11.79 17.68
CA ALA A 253 6.75 11.51 17.02
C ALA A 253 6.48 10.01 16.82
N LYS A 254 7.52 9.21 16.51
CA LYS A 254 7.39 7.75 16.43
C LYS A 254 7.02 7.14 17.77
N GLU A 255 7.69 7.57 18.83
CA GLU A 255 7.46 7.09 20.19
C GLU A 255 6.07 7.47 20.69
N GLU A 256 5.68 8.72 20.51
CA GLU A 256 4.34 9.22 20.84
C GLU A 256 3.27 8.42 20.08
N ARG A 257 3.43 8.27 18.76
CA ARG A 257 2.46 7.53 17.95
C ARG A 257 2.36 6.07 18.38
N PHE A 258 3.51 5.42 18.65
CA PHE A 258 3.51 4.05 19.15
C PHE A 258 2.83 3.93 20.52
N HIS A 259 2.99 4.93 21.40
CA HIS A 259 2.27 4.99 22.67
C HIS A 259 0.75 5.13 22.47
N LEU A 260 0.32 6.02 21.56
CA LEU A 260 -1.10 6.19 21.22
C LEU A 260 -1.72 4.91 20.64
N LEU A 261 -0.96 4.11 19.91
CA LEU A 261 -1.46 2.83 19.39
C LEU A 261 -1.77 1.83 20.52
N LYS A 262 -1.02 1.85 21.62
CA LYS A 262 -1.28 0.97 22.77
C LYS A 262 -2.61 1.23 23.46
N THR A 263 -3.13 2.44 23.35
CA THR A 263 -4.42 2.84 23.94
C THR A 263 -5.48 3.08 22.86
N GLY A 264 -5.18 2.70 21.60
CA GLY A 264 -6.02 2.97 20.45
C GLY A 264 -7.37 2.25 20.49
N ALA A 265 -8.39 2.88 19.91
CA ALA A 265 -9.76 2.37 19.89
C ALA A 265 -9.97 1.10 19.04
N TRP A 266 -9.02 0.74 18.18
CA TRP A 266 -9.08 -0.53 17.45
C TRP A 266 -8.27 -1.57 18.19
N GLN A 267 -8.90 -2.70 18.54
CA GLN A 267 -8.30 -3.77 19.34
C GLN A 267 -7.04 -4.38 18.72
N VAL A 268 -6.85 -4.24 17.41
CA VAL A 268 -5.65 -4.70 16.69
C VAL A 268 -4.39 -3.96 17.17
N PHE A 269 -4.48 -2.67 17.52
CA PHE A 269 -3.33 -1.86 17.89
C PHE A 269 -2.71 -2.27 19.23
N PRO A 270 -3.43 -2.27 20.38
CA PRO A 270 -2.85 -2.69 21.65
C PRO A 270 -2.25 -4.09 21.56
N TRP A 271 -2.97 -5.02 20.92
CA TRP A 271 -2.48 -6.37 20.73
C TRP A 271 -1.17 -6.42 19.94
N ALA A 272 -1.10 -5.75 18.78
CA ALA A 272 0.09 -5.77 17.93
C ALA A 272 1.27 -5.08 18.62
N CYS A 273 1.04 -3.96 19.31
CA CYS A 273 2.06 -3.30 20.12
C CYS A 273 2.58 -4.25 21.22
N THR A 274 1.71 -4.91 21.99
CA THR A 274 2.14 -5.89 23.00
C THR A 274 3.00 -7.01 22.42
N GLN A 275 2.70 -7.48 21.20
CA GLN A 275 3.55 -8.46 20.52
C GLN A 275 4.92 -7.87 20.15
N LEU A 276 4.96 -6.66 19.59
CA LEU A 276 6.21 -6.00 19.18
C LEU A 276 7.09 -5.56 20.36
N GLU A 277 6.52 -5.39 21.55
CA GLU A 277 7.26 -5.04 22.77
C GLU A 277 7.83 -6.22 23.52
N GLN A 278 7.52 -7.46 23.10
CA GLN A 278 8.25 -8.62 23.58
C GLN A 278 9.74 -8.42 23.30
N ASN A 279 10.61 -9.01 24.13
CA ASN A 279 12.06 -8.90 23.98
C ASN A 279 12.43 -9.08 22.49
N MET A 280 13.09 -8.07 21.90
CA MET A 280 13.47 -8.10 20.48
C MET A 280 14.27 -9.35 20.15
N GLU A 281 15.10 -9.85 21.07
CA GLU A 281 15.83 -11.11 20.91
C GLU A 281 14.89 -12.30 20.71
N LYS A 282 13.74 -12.30 21.38
CA LYS A 282 12.70 -13.34 21.24
C LYS A 282 11.97 -13.20 19.90
N LEU A 283 11.63 -11.98 19.48
CA LEU A 283 11.03 -11.73 18.16
C LEU A 283 11.99 -12.05 17.02
N GLU A 284 13.28 -11.85 17.25
CA GLU A 284 14.34 -12.25 16.34
C GLU A 284 14.40 -13.78 16.20
N GLN A 285 14.07 -14.55 17.23
CA GLN A 285 14.05 -16.02 17.14
C GLN A 285 12.84 -16.59 16.39
N TYR A 286 11.85 -15.76 16.00
CA TYR A 286 10.65 -16.24 15.32
C TYR A 286 10.98 -16.81 13.94
N ASP A 287 10.50 -18.03 13.70
CA ASP A 287 10.53 -18.65 12.39
C ASP A 287 9.36 -18.16 11.51
N ARG A 288 9.30 -18.65 10.27
CA ARG A 288 8.26 -18.31 9.31
C ARG A 288 6.85 -18.63 9.80
N TRP A 289 6.68 -19.68 10.63
CA TRP A 289 5.37 -20.05 11.16
C TRP A 289 4.89 -19.03 12.19
N HIS A 290 5.77 -18.57 13.08
CA HIS A 290 5.47 -17.53 14.06
C HIS A 290 5.11 -16.21 13.37
N VAL A 291 5.87 -15.82 12.34
CA VAL A 291 5.59 -14.62 11.54
C VAL A 291 4.23 -14.75 10.82
N LYS A 292 3.96 -15.89 10.18
CA LYS A 292 2.65 -16.16 9.57
C LYS A 292 1.52 -16.04 10.58
N ARG A 293 1.66 -16.67 11.75
CA ARG A 293 0.65 -16.64 12.81
C ARG A 293 0.40 -15.22 13.30
N PHE A 294 1.44 -14.39 13.41
CA PHE A 294 1.28 -12.98 13.73
C PHE A 294 0.38 -12.27 12.72
N TYR A 295 0.68 -12.36 11.42
CA TYR A 295 -0.13 -11.71 10.39
C TYR A 295 -1.56 -12.28 10.29
N ASP A 296 -1.73 -13.59 10.48
CA ASP A 296 -3.06 -14.23 10.53
C ASP A 296 -3.90 -13.62 11.66
N MET A 297 -3.34 -13.53 12.87
CA MET A 297 -4.02 -12.94 14.04
C MET A 297 -4.29 -11.44 13.86
N LEU A 298 -3.40 -10.70 13.19
CA LEU A 298 -3.59 -9.29 12.88
C LEU A 298 -4.82 -9.10 11.97
N CYS A 299 -4.91 -9.90 10.91
CA CYS A 299 -6.04 -9.85 9.97
C CYS A 299 -7.35 -10.32 10.64
N ASP A 300 -7.30 -11.37 11.45
CA ASP A 300 -8.45 -11.88 12.20
C ASP A 300 -9.06 -10.82 13.15
N LYS A 301 -8.20 -10.06 13.86
CA LYS A 301 -8.64 -8.95 14.72
C LYS A 301 -9.28 -7.81 13.95
N LEU A 302 -8.80 -7.51 12.75
CA LEU A 302 -9.45 -6.52 11.88
C LEU A 302 -10.80 -7.05 11.40
N GLN A 303 -10.86 -8.30 10.93
CA GLN A 303 -12.06 -8.95 10.43
C GLN A 303 -13.17 -9.05 11.50
N THR A 304 -12.82 -9.41 12.73
CA THR A 304 -13.77 -9.45 13.87
C THR A 304 -14.37 -8.05 14.10
N GLN A 305 -13.53 -7.01 14.12
CA GLN A 305 -14.02 -5.65 14.33
C GLN A 305 -14.87 -5.12 13.17
N VAL A 306 -14.65 -5.58 11.93
CA VAL A 306 -15.53 -5.29 10.78
C VAL A 306 -16.91 -5.91 11.01
N ALA A 307 -16.97 -7.15 11.51
CA ALA A 307 -18.23 -7.82 11.81
C ALA A 307 -18.99 -7.10 12.94
N ASP A 308 -18.30 -6.75 14.03
CA ASP A 308 -18.87 -6.03 15.17
C ASP A 308 -19.42 -4.65 14.76
N ALA A 309 -18.70 -3.92 13.91
CA ALA A 309 -19.15 -2.63 13.40
C ALA A 309 -20.45 -2.75 12.58
N GLY A 310 -20.60 -3.83 11.82
CA GLY A 310 -21.80 -4.07 11.02
C GLY A 310 -23.03 -4.46 11.84
N LEU A 311 -22.84 -5.13 12.99
CA LEU A 311 -23.94 -5.51 13.88
C LEU A 311 -24.48 -4.29 14.66
N GLY A 312 -23.62 -3.37 15.09
CA GLY A 312 -24.03 -2.17 15.81
C GLY A 312 -24.92 -1.22 14.99
N GLU A 313 -24.66 -1.11 13.68
CA GLU A 313 -25.46 -0.28 12.76
C GLU A 313 -26.85 -0.86 12.50
N SER A 314 -26.99 -2.20 12.49
CA SER A 314 -28.28 -2.85 12.25
C SER A 314 -29.25 -2.72 13.42
N VAL A 315 -28.74 -2.60 14.66
CA VAL A 315 -29.57 -2.49 15.87
C VAL A 315 -30.08 -1.05 16.06
N MET A 316 -29.30 -0.03 15.67
CA MET A 316 -29.73 1.37 15.73
C MET A 316 -30.77 1.74 14.66
N ASN A 317 -30.82 1.03 13.53
CA ASN A 317 -31.81 1.28 12.48
C ASN A 317 -33.15 0.53 12.68
N MET A 318 -33.29 -0.24 13.77
CA MET A 318 -34.55 -0.91 14.16
C MET A 318 -35.20 -0.29 15.41
N ALA A 319 -34.60 0.76 15.98
CA ALA A 319 -35.12 1.54 17.10
C ALA A 319 -35.63 2.90 16.59
#